data_AF-A0A5A7VAY3-F1
#
_entry.id   AF-A0A5A7VAY3-F1
#
_cell.length_a   1.000
_cell.length_b   1.000
_cell.length_c   1.000
_cell.angle_alpha   90.00
_cell.angle_beta   90.00
_cell.angle_gamma   90.00
#
_symmetry.space_group_name_H-M   'P 1'
#
loop_
_entity.id
_entity.type
_entity.pdbx_description
1 polymer ?
#
loop_
_entity_poly.entity_id
_entity_poly.type
_entity_poly.pdbx_seq_one_letter_code
_entity_poly.pdbx_strand_id
1 'polypeptide(L)' 'MIAFLNSVDNICWKSVLTGWESPSVKDVASKTTPKREITRTKEEDEELFGNSKALNALFNGVDHNVFKLINACTSAKEG' A
#
# COMPACT_ATOMS: atom_id res chain seq x y z
N MET A 1 7.93 2.61 -14.40
CA MET A 1 7.45 2.19 -13.07
C MET A 1 6.41 1.07 -13.15
N ILE A 2 5.38 1.20 -13.98
CA ILE A 2 4.35 0.15 -14.20
C ILE A 2 4.97 -1.20 -14.61
N ALA A 3 5.86 -1.21 -15.61
CA ALA A 3 6.55 -2.43 -16.05
C ALA A 3 7.43 -3.06 -14.94
N PHE A 4 8.01 -2.23 -14.06
CA PHE A 4 8.84 -2.69 -12.95
C PHE A 4 7.98 -3.36 -11.86
N LEU A 5 6.90 -2.71 -11.42
CA LEU A 5 5.99 -3.29 -10.42
C LEU A 5 5.34 -4.59 -10.91
N ASN A 6 4.95 -4.65 -12.19
CA ASN A 6 4.45 -5.89 -12.81
C ASN A 6 5.50 -7.01 -12.83
N SER A 7 6.79 -6.67 -12.99
CA SER A 7 7.88 -7.66 -12.94
C SER A 7 8.21 -8.13 -11.51
N VAL A 8 7.86 -7.34 -10.49
CA VAL A 8 8.10 -7.63 -9.08
C VAL A 8 7.04 -8.57 -8.51
N ASP A 9 5.75 -8.28 -8.78
CA ASP A 9 4.62 -9.13 -8.40
C ASP A 9 3.32 -8.62 -9.04
N ASN A 10 2.46 -9.53 -9.49
CA ASN A 10 1.12 -9.14 -9.95
C ASN A 10 0.25 -8.62 -8.80
N ILE A 11 0.46 -9.13 -7.58
CA ILE A 11 -0.27 -8.70 -6.37
C ILE A 11 0.12 -7.27 -5.99
N CYS A 12 1.39 -6.93 -6.16
CA CYS A 12 1.94 -5.59 -5.95
C CYS A 12 1.30 -4.56 -6.89
N TRP A 13 1.22 -4.87 -8.19
CA TRP A 13 0.52 -3.99 -9.14
C TRP A 13 -0.98 -3.88 -8.86
N LYS A 14 -1.65 -5.00 -8.55
CA LYS A 14 -3.07 -4.97 -8.16
C LYS A 14 -3.31 -4.10 -6.93
N SER A 15 -2.50 -4.23 -5.88
CA SER A 15 -2.61 -3.46 -4.63
C SER A 15 -2.52 -1.95 -4.86
N VAL A 16 -1.64 -1.51 -5.76
CA VAL A 16 -1.53 -0.10 -6.17
C VAL A 16 -2.76 0.34 -6.98
N LEU A 17 -3.24 -0.51 -7.90
CA LEU A 17 -4.37 -0.18 -8.77
C LEU A 17 -5.71 -0.11 -8.03
N THR A 18 -5.93 -1.00 -7.06
CA THR A 18 -7.19 -1.07 -6.31
C THR A 18 -7.25 -0.10 -5.14
N GLY A 19 -6.16 0.63 -4.87
CA GLY A 19 -6.07 1.56 -3.75
C GLY A 19 -6.18 0.82 -2.42
N TRP A 20 -5.17 0.01 -2.09
CA TRP A 20 -5.16 -0.80 -0.87
C TRP A 20 -5.61 -0.01 0.38
N GLU A 21 -6.59 -0.56 1.09
CA GLU A 21 -7.06 -0.05 2.37
C GLU A 21 -6.58 -0.94 3.52
N SER A 22 -6.21 -0.34 4.65
CA SER A 22 -5.73 -1.10 5.80
C SER A 22 -6.86 -1.96 6.40
N PRO A 23 -6.65 -3.28 6.60
CA PRO A 23 -7.65 -4.13 7.21
C PRO A 23 -8.01 -3.60 8.58
N SER A 24 -9.28 -3.23 8.74
CA SER A 24 -9.78 -2.55 9.91
C SER A 24 -11.13 -3.10 10.34
N VAL A 25 -11.39 -3.03 11.64
CA VAL A 25 -12.66 -3.43 12.24
C VAL A 25 -13.36 -2.15 12.67
N LYS A 26 -14.61 -1.99 12.21
CA LYS A 26 -15.49 -0.92 12.69
C LYS A 26 -16.12 -1.40 13.99
N ASP A 27 -15.82 -0.69 15.07
CA ASP A 27 -16.46 -0.93 16.36
C ASP A 27 -17.88 -0.33 16.37
N VAL A 28 -18.71 -0.70 17.36
CA VAL A 28 -20.13 -0.29 17.49
C VAL A 28 -20.29 1.25 17.49
N ALA A 29 -19.24 1.96 17.92
CA ALA A 29 -19.16 3.42 17.90
C ALA A 29 -18.67 4.03 16.56
N SER A 30 -18.66 3.27 15.46
CA SER A 30 -18.09 3.66 14.15
C SER A 30 -16.60 4.03 14.20
N LYS A 31 -15.89 3.64 15.26
CA LYS A 31 -14.45 3.85 15.38
C LYS A 31 -13.73 2.75 14.61
N THR A 32 -13.03 3.14 13.56
CA THR A 32 -12.19 2.24 12.77
C THR A 32 -10.90 1.95 13.56
N THR A 33 -10.69 0.69 13.93
CA THR A 33 -9.45 0.25 14.58
C THR A 33 -8.71 -0.73 13.67
N PRO A 34 -7.37 -0.71 13.62
CA PRO A 34 -6.62 -1.69 12.85
C PRO A 34 -6.95 -3.10 13.34
N LYS A 35 -7.23 -4.00 12.39
CA LYS A 35 -7.49 -5.40 12.70
C LYS A 35 -6.22 -6.02 13.29
N ARG A 36 -6.35 -6.84 14.34
CA ARG A 36 -5.20 -7.53 14.94
C ARG A 36 -4.72 -8.62 13.99
N GLU A 37 -3.41 -8.89 13.97
CA GLU A 37 -2.78 -9.93 13.12
C GLU A 37 -3.47 -11.29 13.26
N ILE A 38 -3.75 -11.72 14.49
CA ILE A 38 -4.39 -13.01 14.79
C ILE A 38 -5.81 -13.13 14.19
N THR A 39 -6.46 -12.00 13.94
CA THR A 39 -7.83 -11.95 13.40
C THR A 39 -7.87 -11.71 11.89
N ARG A 40 -6.74 -11.45 11.23
CA ARG A 40 -6.69 -11.26 9.78
C ARG A 40 -6.93 -12.59 9.06
N THR A 41 -7.62 -12.48 7.94
CA THR A 41 -7.81 -13.56 6.97
C THR A 41 -6.55 -13.70 6.13
N LYS A 42 -6.38 -14.87 5.51
CA LYS A 42 -5.22 -15.13 4.65
C LYS A 42 -5.17 -14.15 3.47
N GLU A 43 -6.33 -13.79 2.93
CA GLU A 43 -6.47 -12.84 1.84
C GLU A 43 -6.03 -11.43 2.26
N GLU A 44 -6.44 -10.96 3.45
CA GLU A 44 -5.99 -9.67 4.01
C GLU A 44 -4.47 -9.63 4.22
N ASP A 45 -3.86 -10.74 4.65
CA ASP A 45 -2.41 -10.84 4.85
C ASP A 45 -1.64 -10.88 3.52
N GLU A 46 -2.15 -11.58 2.50
CA GLU A 46 -1.59 -11.57 1.15
C GLU A 46 -1.62 -10.17 0.53
N GLU A 47 -2.72 -9.44 0.71
CA GLU A 47 -2.83 -8.04 0.27
C GLU A 47 -1.87 -7.12 1.04
N LEU A 48 -1.74 -7.29 2.36
CA LEU A 48 -0.78 -6.56 3.19
C LEU A 48 0.65 -6.76 2.71
N PHE A 49 1.01 -8.00 2.42
CA PHE A 49 2.32 -8.36 1.90
C PHE A 49 2.57 -7.75 0.52
N GLY A 50 1.58 -7.86 -0.38
CA GLY A 50 1.62 -7.24 -1.70
C GLY A 50 1.83 -5.72 -1.63
N ASN A 51 1.11 -5.04 -0.74
CA ASN A 51 1.24 -3.61 -0.52
C ASN A 51 2.64 -3.24 0.03
N SER A 52 3.14 -3.98 1.02
CA SER A 52 4.49 -3.75 1.57
C SER A 52 5.57 -3.90 0.48
N LYS A 53 5.44 -4.92 -0.37
CA LYS A 53 6.34 -5.14 -1.51
C LYS A 53 6.22 -4.04 -2.55
N ALA A 54 5.02 -3.52 -2.80
CA ALA A 54 4.78 -2.40 -3.70
C ALA A 54 5.43 -1.11 -3.20
N LEU A 55 5.21 -0.78 -1.93
CA LEU A 55 5.85 0.36 -1.30
C LEU A 55 7.37 0.22 -1.36
N ASN A 56 7.92 -0.94 -0.98
CA ASN A 56 9.36 -1.16 -1.04
C ASN A 56 9.92 -1.03 -2.47
N ALA A 57 9.22 -1.54 -3.48
CA ALA A 57 9.61 -1.41 -4.87
C ALA A 57 9.55 0.05 -5.35
N LEU A 58 8.54 0.83 -4.92
CA LEU A 58 8.46 2.26 -5.18
C LEU A 58 9.62 3.02 -4.50
N PHE A 59 9.88 2.76 -3.23
CA PHE A 59 10.96 3.41 -2.47
C PHE A 59 12.36 3.10 -3.03
N ASN A 60 12.61 1.87 -3.47
CA ASN A 60 13.91 1.49 -4.04
C ASN A 60 14.03 1.84 -5.53
N GLY A 61 12.92 1.89 -6.27
CA GLY A 61 12.89 2.22 -7.70
C GLY A 61 12.83 3.72 -7.98
N VAL A 62 12.48 4.54 -6.99
CA VAL A 62 12.46 6.00 -7.07
C VAL A 62 13.74 6.54 -6.44
N ASP A 63 14.52 7.32 -7.20
CA ASP A 63 15.68 8.03 -6.65
C ASP A 63 15.26 8.85 -5.42
N HIS A 64 16.10 8.87 -4.40
CA HIS A 64 15.78 9.52 -3.12
C HIS A 64 15.41 11.00 -3.28
N ASN A 65 15.96 11.69 -4.28
CA ASN A 65 15.62 13.09 -4.57
C ASN A 65 14.25 13.20 -5.25
N VAL A 66 13.91 12.26 -6.13
CA VAL A 66 12.57 12.18 -6.76
C VAL A 66 11.51 11.84 -5.71
N PHE A 67 11.82 10.95 -4.76
CA PHE A 67 10.93 10.62 -3.64
C PHE A 67 10.67 11.85 -2.76
N LYS A 68 11.72 12.61 -2.42
CA LYS A 68 11.59 13.89 -1.70
C LYS A 68 10.72 14.88 -2.47
N LEU A 69 10.87 14.97 -3.79
CA LEU A 69 10.09 15.87 -4.63
C LEU A 69 8.59 15.50 -4.62
N ILE A 70 8.28 14.21 -4.77
CA ILE A 70 6.90 13.68 -4.71
C ILE A 70 6.30 13.93 -3.33
N ASN A 71 7.04 13.63 -2.26
CA ASN A 71 6.58 13.84 -0.89
C ASN A 71 6.50 15.32 -0.48
N ALA A 72 7.20 16.22 -1.16
CA ALA A 72 7.06 17.66 -0.98
C ALA A 72 5.88 18.24 -1.79
N CYS A 73 5.39 17.51 -2.79
CA CYS A 73 4.29 17.94 -3.63
C CYS A 73 2.95 17.81 -2.88
N THR A 74 2.33 18.95 -2.57
CA THR A 74 1.00 19.01 -1.93
C THR A 74 -0.09 18.38 -2.80
N SER A 75 -0.05 18.60 -4.11
CA SER A 75 -1.01 17.99 -5.05
C SER A 75 -0.93 16.46 -5.08
N ALA A 76 0.22 15.87 -4.75
CA ALA A 76 0.39 14.42 -4.68
C ALA A 76 -0.13 13.81 -3.36
N LYS A 77 -0.45 14.64 -2.35
CA LYS A 77 -0.98 14.21 -1.04
C LYS A 77 -2.50 14.30 -0.95
N GLU A 78 -3.14 14.97 -1.91
CA GLU A 78 -4.58 15.22 -1.93
C GLU A 78 -5.37 14.16 -2.74
N GLY A 79 -4.75 13.03 -3.09
CA GLY A 79 -5.35 11.93 -3.84
C GLY A 79 -5.73 10.73 -2.99
#